data_AF-A0A2U8FJB2-F1
#
_entry.id   AF-A0A2U8FJB2-F1
#
_cell.length_a   1.000
_cell.length_b   1.000
_cell.length_c   1.000
_cell.angle_alpha   90.00
_cell.angle_beta   90.00
_cell.angle_gamma   90.00
#
_symmetry.space_group_name_H-M   'P 1'
#
loop_
_entity.id
_entity.type
_entity.pdbx_description
1 polymer ?
#
loop_
_entity_poly.entity_id
_entity_poly.type
_entity_poly.pdbx_seq_one_letter_code
_entity_poly.pdbx_strand_id
1 'polypeptide(L)'
;MLKKFFITLLPVSFIMLFSLNVNAAVKTSSLNIGKTPATKLTEQCKKMFSVADTLIRDAERQPGTHTQVAKLKSKLSTTKQQIAKMESDLQQKSCDKGLTALNTLKQKH
;
A
#
# COMPACT_ATOMS: atom_id res chain seq x y z
N MET A 1 -0.25 61.14 -6.12
CA MET A 1 -1.65 60.67 -6.20
C MET A 1 -1.84 59.57 -5.14
N LEU A 2 -2.17 59.96 -3.91
CA LEU A 2 -2.29 59.07 -2.75
C LEU A 2 -3.59 59.43 -2.02
N LYS A 3 -4.63 58.60 -2.15
CA LYS A 3 -5.78 58.59 -1.22
C LYS A 3 -6.58 57.29 -1.41
N LYS A 4 -6.34 56.31 -0.54
CA LYS A 4 -7.21 55.88 0.57
C LYS A 4 -8.55 55.28 0.07
N PHE A 5 -8.82 54.01 0.35
CA PHE A 5 -9.60 53.56 1.53
C PHE A 5 -10.16 52.13 1.34
N PHE A 6 -10.43 51.48 2.47
CA PHE A 6 -11.54 50.54 2.69
C PHE A 6 -11.43 49.08 2.16
N ILE A 7 -10.94 48.17 3.02
CA ILE A 7 -11.78 47.24 3.83
C ILE A 7 -10.89 46.09 4.33
N THR A 8 -10.43 46.26 5.57
CA THR A 8 -10.09 45.19 6.51
C THR A 8 -11.39 44.71 7.15
N LEU A 9 -11.78 43.45 6.92
CA LEU A 9 -12.71 42.72 7.78
C LEU A 9 -12.57 41.19 7.55
N LEU A 10 -11.93 40.52 8.53
CA LEU A 10 -12.24 39.19 9.15
C LEU A 10 -12.76 38.00 8.31
N PRO A 11 -12.66 36.73 8.79
CA PRO A 11 -12.09 36.22 10.05
C PRO A 11 -11.07 35.07 9.83
N VAL A 12 -10.03 34.92 10.66
CA VAL A 12 -10.01 34.17 11.94
C VAL A 12 -10.62 32.76 11.86
N SER A 13 -9.75 31.77 12.07
CA SER A 13 -10.01 30.42 12.57
C SER A 13 -11.21 29.65 12.03
N PHE A 14 -10.92 28.62 11.23
CA PHE A 14 -11.54 27.31 11.46
C PHE A 14 -10.48 26.23 11.28
N ILE A 15 -9.71 26.00 12.35
CA ILE A 15 -9.02 24.74 12.57
C ILE A 15 -10.13 23.71 12.79
N MET A 16 -10.44 22.89 11.77
CA MET A 16 -11.23 21.68 11.99
C MET A 16 -10.30 20.48 11.89
N LEU A 17 -9.72 20.14 13.03
CA LEU A 17 -9.13 18.85 13.32
C LEU A 17 -10.23 17.79 13.20
N PHE A 18 -10.22 17.01 12.12
CA PHE A 18 -10.96 15.76 12.08
C PHE A 18 -10.18 14.69 12.84
N SER A 19 -10.36 14.67 14.16
CA SER A 19 -10.01 13.52 14.99
C SER A 19 -11.12 12.48 14.86
N LEU A 20 -11.00 11.58 13.88
CA LEU A 20 -11.79 10.35 13.85
C LEU A 20 -11.18 9.36 14.85
N ASN A 21 -11.64 9.42 16.10
CA ASN A 21 -11.46 8.35 17.07
C ASN A 21 -12.44 7.22 16.74
N VAL A 22 -12.07 6.33 15.82
CA VAL A 22 -12.71 5.02 15.69
C VAL A 22 -12.07 4.09 16.71
N ASN A 23 -12.63 4.05 17.91
CA ASN A 23 -12.38 2.97 18.86
C ASN A 23 -13.44 1.88 18.64
N ALA A 24 -13.34 1.18 17.51
CA ALA A 24 -14.06 -0.08 17.34
C ALA A 24 -13.34 -1.12 18.19
N ALA A 25 -13.88 -1.40 19.37
CA ALA A 25 -13.51 -2.56 20.17
C ALA A 25 -13.93 -3.82 19.40
N VAL A 26 -13.07 -4.27 18.48
CA VAL A 26 -13.18 -5.58 17.84
C VAL A 26 -12.93 -6.63 18.90
N LYS A 27 -14.00 -7.17 19.48
CA LYS A 27 -14.00 -8.52 20.06
C LYS A 27 -13.83 -9.52 18.91
N THR A 28 -12.61 -9.64 18.39
CA THR A 28 -12.24 -10.80 17.60
C THR A 28 -11.77 -11.87 18.58
N SER A 29 -12.62 -12.88 18.75
CA SER A 29 -12.35 -14.11 19.47
C SER A 29 -10.90 -14.55 19.31
N SER A 30 -10.25 -14.82 20.44
CA SER A 30 -8.96 -15.51 20.51
C SER A 30 -9.06 -16.84 19.76
N LEU A 31 -8.70 -16.83 18.48
CA LEU A 31 -8.38 -18.04 17.75
C LEU A 31 -6.89 -18.27 17.91
N ASN A 32 -6.62 -19.30 18.70
CA ASN A 32 -5.35 -19.90 19.00
C ASN A 32 -4.65 -20.30 17.68
N ILE A 33 -3.88 -19.39 17.07
CA ILE A 33 -3.09 -19.70 15.88
C ILE A 33 -1.74 -20.22 16.37
N GLY A 34 -1.67 -21.55 16.34
CA GLY A 34 -0.48 -22.32 16.60
C GLY A 34 0.69 -21.79 15.79
N LYS A 35 1.71 -21.37 16.53
CA LYS A 35 3.08 -21.15 16.10
C LYS A 35 3.52 -22.17 15.03
N THR A 36 3.71 -21.74 13.80
CA THR A 36 4.66 -22.37 12.88
C THR A 36 5.82 -21.41 12.67
N PRO A 37 7.02 -21.69 13.23
CA PRO A 37 8.20 -20.89 12.99
C PRO A 37 8.73 -21.30 11.61
N ALA A 38 8.55 -20.45 10.61
CA ALA A 38 9.37 -20.54 9.42
C ALA A 38 9.54 -19.16 8.80
N THR A 39 10.78 -18.70 8.86
CA THR A 39 11.46 -17.73 8.00
C THR A 39 11.30 -18.07 6.50
N LYS A 40 10.07 -18.24 6.03
CA LYS A 40 9.74 -18.57 4.65
C LYS A 40 8.48 -17.80 4.27
N LEU A 41 8.65 -16.86 3.34
CA LEU A 41 7.56 -16.18 2.63
C LEU A 41 6.45 -17.18 2.31
N THR A 42 5.23 -16.86 2.74
CA THR A 42 4.05 -17.69 2.46
C THR A 42 3.87 -17.88 0.95
N GLU A 43 3.34 -19.03 0.54
CA GLU A 43 3.17 -19.38 -0.88
C GLU A 43 2.32 -18.34 -1.64
N GLN A 44 1.29 -17.76 -1.00
CA GLN A 44 0.50 -16.67 -1.59
C GLN A 44 1.37 -15.46 -1.94
N CYS A 45 2.33 -15.14 -1.09
CA CYS A 45 3.18 -13.99 -1.31
C CYS A 45 4.18 -14.23 -2.45
N LYS A 46 4.72 -15.44 -2.59
CA LYS A 46 5.50 -15.82 -3.77
C LYS A 46 4.70 -15.67 -5.06
N LYS A 47 3.44 -16.12 -5.07
CA LYS A 47 2.55 -15.97 -6.24
C LYS A 47 2.31 -14.50 -6.57
N MET A 48 2.00 -13.66 -5.57
CA MET A 48 1.83 -12.22 -5.77
C MET A 48 3.09 -11.59 -6.39
N PHE A 49 4.28 -11.86 -5.83
CA PHE A 49 5.52 -11.33 -6.35
C PHE A 49 5.83 -11.82 -7.76
N SER A 50 5.53 -13.08 -8.08
CA SER A 50 5.71 -13.61 -9.44
C SER A 50 4.80 -12.93 -10.47
N VAL A 51 3.54 -12.69 -10.11
CA VAL A 51 2.60 -11.96 -10.98
C VAL A 51 3.09 -10.53 -11.18
N ALA A 52 3.51 -9.86 -10.12
CA ALA A 52 4.05 -8.51 -10.21
C ALA A 52 5.32 -8.44 -11.07
N ASP A 53 6.24 -9.41 -10.96
CA ASP A 53 7.45 -9.47 -11.79
C ASP A 53 7.12 -9.67 -13.27
N THR A 54 6.11 -10.49 -13.56
CA THR A 54 5.59 -10.66 -14.93
C THR A 54 5.03 -9.35 -15.48
N LEU A 55 4.22 -8.64 -14.69
CA LEU A 55 3.67 -7.33 -15.07
C LEU A 55 4.77 -6.28 -15.28
N ILE A 56 5.83 -6.31 -14.46
CA ILE A 56 7.01 -5.45 -14.62
C ILE A 56 7.70 -5.76 -15.94
N ARG A 57 7.91 -7.04 -16.28
CA ARG A 57 8.48 -7.45 -17.59
C ARG A 57 7.63 -7.03 -18.77
N ASP A 58 6.31 -7.13 -18.66
CA ASP A 58 5.39 -6.71 -19.71
C ASP A 58 5.44 -5.19 -19.89
N ALA A 59 5.57 -4.44 -18.78
CA ALA A 59 5.79 -3.00 -18.81
C ALA A 59 7.17 -2.61 -19.37
N GLU A 60 8.23 -3.43 -19.18
CA GLU A 60 9.55 -3.18 -19.80
C GLU A 60 9.51 -3.25 -21.32
N ARG A 61 8.62 -4.07 -21.87
CA ARG A 61 8.45 -4.22 -23.32
C ARG A 61 7.67 -3.05 -23.94
N GLN A 62 6.96 -2.27 -23.13
CA GLN A 62 6.22 -1.11 -23.62
C GLN A 62 7.16 0.10 -23.77
N PRO A 63 7.19 0.76 -24.95
CA PRO A 63 8.04 1.92 -25.18
C PRO A 63 7.63 3.10 -24.28
N GLY A 64 8.62 3.74 -23.65
CA GLY A 64 8.40 4.88 -22.74
C GLY A 64 8.25 4.53 -21.24
N THR A 65 8.24 3.24 -20.89
CA THR A 65 7.97 2.80 -19.50
C THR A 65 9.23 2.46 -18.68
N HIS A 66 10.41 2.38 -19.30
CA HIS A 66 11.64 1.89 -18.68
C HIS A 66 12.01 2.56 -17.33
N THR A 67 11.87 3.89 -17.22
CA THR A 67 12.17 4.62 -15.98
C THR A 67 11.17 4.29 -14.86
N GLN A 68 9.90 4.10 -15.20
CA GLN A 68 8.86 3.74 -14.24
C GLN A 68 9.00 2.29 -13.79
N VAL A 69 9.35 1.40 -14.71
CA VAL A 69 9.65 0.00 -14.40
C VAL A 69 10.84 -0.12 -13.46
N ALA A 70 11.95 0.58 -13.71
CA ALA A 70 13.11 0.51 -12.83
C ALA A 70 12.76 0.87 -11.37
N LYS A 71 11.90 1.89 -11.18
CA LYS A 71 11.36 2.26 -9.86
C LYS A 71 10.46 1.18 -9.27
N LEU A 72 9.59 0.57 -10.08
CA LEU A 72 8.71 -0.52 -9.65
C LEU A 72 9.51 -1.74 -9.20
N LYS A 73 10.53 -2.14 -9.95
CA LYS A 73 11.43 -3.25 -9.61
C LYS A 73 12.18 -3.01 -8.30
N SER A 74 12.69 -1.80 -8.10
CA SER A 74 13.33 -1.42 -6.83
C SER A 74 12.34 -1.50 -5.66
N LYS A 75 11.14 -0.95 -5.82
CA LYS A 75 10.09 -1.01 -4.78
C LYS A 75 9.67 -2.45 -4.49
N LEU A 76 9.49 -3.29 -5.52
CA LEU A 76 9.13 -4.69 -5.37
C LEU A 76 10.17 -5.46 -4.52
N SER A 77 11.45 -5.22 -4.79
CA SER A 77 12.56 -5.83 -4.02
C SER A 77 12.56 -5.38 -2.56
N THR A 78 12.39 -4.08 -2.31
CA THR A 78 12.27 -3.55 -0.95
C THR A 78 11.06 -4.13 -0.23
N THR A 79 9.91 -4.21 -0.88
CA THR A 79 8.70 -4.82 -0.31
C THR A 79 8.92 -6.29 0.00
N LYS A 80 9.60 -7.05 -0.86
CA LYS A 80 9.96 -8.45 -0.61
C LYS A 80 10.81 -8.60 0.65
N GLN A 81 11.80 -7.74 0.84
CA GLN A 81 12.63 -7.73 2.04
C GLN A 81 11.86 -7.29 3.29
N GLN A 82 10.98 -6.30 3.17
CA GLN A 82 10.17 -5.80 4.27
C GLN A 82 9.15 -6.83 4.73
N ILE A 83 8.45 -7.46 3.78
CA ILE A 83 7.52 -8.56 4.07
C ILE A 83 8.28 -9.71 4.72
N ALA A 84 9.46 -10.09 4.21
CA ALA A 84 10.27 -11.15 4.82
C ALA A 84 10.68 -10.88 6.29
N LYS A 85 10.67 -9.63 6.73
CA LYS A 85 10.95 -9.22 8.13
C LYS A 85 9.68 -9.08 8.99
N MET A 86 8.49 -9.15 8.40
CA MET A 86 7.21 -9.07 9.10
C MET A 86 6.72 -10.44 9.57
N GLU A 87 5.80 -10.42 10.53
CA GLU A 87 5.11 -11.59 11.06
C GLU A 87 4.27 -12.31 9.98
N SER A 88 4.25 -13.65 10.01
CA SER A 88 3.64 -14.52 8.98
C SER A 88 2.15 -14.26 8.73
N ASP A 89 1.36 -14.00 9.77
CA ASP A 89 -0.07 -13.70 9.63
C ASP A 89 -0.30 -12.38 8.88
N LEU A 90 0.51 -11.38 9.20
CA LEU A 90 0.47 -10.08 8.55
C LEU A 90 1.03 -10.16 7.12
N GLN A 91 2.06 -10.99 6.87
CA GLN A 91 2.52 -11.30 5.52
C GLN A 91 1.37 -11.87 4.69
N GLN A 92 0.67 -12.89 5.18
CA GLN A 92 -0.39 -13.54 4.43
C GLN A 92 -1.53 -12.58 4.08
N LYS A 93 -2.01 -11.78 5.04
CA LYS A 93 -3.04 -10.74 4.78
C LYS A 93 -2.57 -9.67 3.79
N SER A 94 -1.32 -9.23 3.91
CA SER A 94 -0.77 -8.21 3.02
C SER A 94 -0.69 -8.73 1.58
N CYS A 95 -0.21 -9.95 1.40
CA CYS A 95 -0.03 -10.52 0.08
C CYS A 95 -1.33 -10.97 -0.55
N ASP A 96 -2.31 -11.44 0.22
CA ASP A 96 -3.65 -11.78 -0.29
C ASP A 96 -4.38 -10.53 -0.84
N LYS A 97 -4.31 -9.42 -0.11
CA LYS A 97 -4.80 -8.11 -0.60
C LYS A 97 -4.06 -7.66 -1.86
N GLY A 98 -2.74 -7.82 -1.88
CA GLY A 98 -1.92 -7.51 -3.04
C GLY A 98 -2.30 -8.36 -4.26
N LEU A 99 -2.52 -9.65 -4.08
CA LEU A 99 -2.90 -10.58 -5.14
C LEU A 99 -4.30 -10.27 -5.68
N THR A 100 -5.24 -9.94 -4.80
CA THR A 100 -6.59 -9.48 -5.17
C THR A 100 -6.55 -8.17 -5.96
N ALA A 101 -5.74 -7.21 -5.52
CA ALA A 101 -5.56 -5.94 -6.23
C ALA A 101 -4.95 -6.17 -7.61
N LEU A 102 -3.89 -7.00 -7.71
CA LEU A 102 -3.27 -7.35 -8.99
C LEU A 102 -4.26 -8.05 -9.94
N ASN A 103 -5.06 -9.00 -9.45
CA ASN A 103 -6.09 -9.65 -10.25
C ASN A 103 -7.17 -8.66 -10.74
N THR A 104 -7.57 -7.74 -9.87
CA THR A 104 -8.55 -6.69 -10.24
C THR A 104 -7.99 -5.77 -11.33
N LEU A 105 -6.72 -5.38 -11.22
CA LEU A 105 -6.03 -4.59 -12.24
C LEU A 105 -5.94 -5.36 -13.57
N LYS A 106 -5.63 -6.65 -13.51
CA LYS A 106 -5.54 -7.53 -14.69
C LYS A 106 -6.88 -7.85 -15.34
N GLN A 107 -8.00 -7.65 -14.64
CA GLN A 107 -9.34 -7.80 -15.20
C GLN A 107 -9.87 -6.50 -15.82
N LYS A 108 -9.31 -5.35 -15.41
CA LYS A 108 -9.71 -4.02 -15.91
C LYS A 108 -8.98 -3.59 -17.18
N HIS A 109 -7.96 -4.33 -17.61
CA HIS A 109 -7.12 -4.07 -18.79
C HIS A 109 -6.93 -5.36 -19.57
#